data_AF-F5LB60-F1
#
_entry.id   AF-F5LB60-F1
#
_cell.length_a   1.000
_cell.length_b   1.000
_cell.length_c   1.000
_cell.angle_alpha   90.00
_cell.angle_beta   90.00
_cell.angle_gamma   90.00
#
_symmetry.space_group_name_H-M   'P 1'
#
loop_
_entity.id
_entity.type
_entity.pdbx_description
1 polymer ?
#
loop_
_entity_poly.entity_id
_entity_poly.type
_entity_poly.pdbx_seq_one_letter_code
_entity_poly.pdbx_strand_id
1 'polypeptide(L)'
;REIRRLCRKHPRYRQMQEALEAYDSQRLLTELNSAVGTLQTAEQEARLEQLIQQIEKHPQAVEDYRQWLQEQGIDTTGMRPMGSAESTMHVFAKRLKQGRSWSEKGARAMMRGLVARLDNLGLKTLFGRVEAWPTSREEDNPPKCYAEKVTKTFEQVARDNIPYLKNKANLPVYRALKGLVGF
;
A
#
# COMPACT_ATOMS: atom_id res chain seq x y z
N ARG A 1 5.80 -6.15 -8.22
CA ARG A 1 6.82 -5.18 -7.73
C ARG A 1 8.23 -5.46 -8.27
N GLU A 2 8.65 -6.72 -8.26
CA GLU A 2 10.00 -7.15 -8.66
C GLU A 2 10.28 -6.95 -10.15
N ILE A 3 9.33 -7.31 -11.02
CA ILE A 3 9.37 -7.04 -12.46
C ILE A 3 9.60 -5.55 -12.75
N ARG A 4 8.94 -4.65 -12.01
CA ARG A 4 9.17 -3.20 -12.11
C ARG A 4 10.56 -2.78 -11.63
N ARG A 5 11.22 -3.51 -10.73
CA ARG A 5 12.58 -3.17 -10.29
C ARG A 5 13.63 -3.60 -11.30
N LEU A 6 13.48 -4.82 -11.83
CA LEU A 6 14.42 -5.43 -12.77
C LEU A 6 14.26 -4.85 -14.17
N CYS A 7 13.03 -4.78 -14.67
CA CYS A 7 12.76 -4.56 -16.09
C CYS A 7 12.25 -3.15 -16.41
N ARG A 8 12.23 -2.17 -15.49
CA ARG A 8 11.59 -0.84 -15.71
C ARG A 8 12.00 -0.15 -17.01
N LYS A 9 13.28 -0.25 -17.37
CA LYS A 9 13.88 0.40 -18.55
C LYS A 9 13.94 -0.54 -19.75
N HIS A 10 13.52 -1.78 -19.58
CA HIS A 10 13.58 -2.79 -20.63
C HIS A 10 12.47 -2.55 -21.66
N PRO A 11 12.74 -2.68 -22.97
CA PRO A 11 11.73 -2.48 -24.02
C PRO A 11 10.49 -3.35 -23.83
N ARG A 12 10.68 -4.57 -23.29
CA ARG A 12 9.60 -5.55 -23.06
C ARG A 12 8.76 -5.30 -21.80
N TYR A 13 9.10 -4.29 -21.00
CA TYR A 13 8.41 -4.03 -19.73
C TYR A 13 6.91 -3.82 -19.90
N ARG A 14 6.52 -3.18 -21.00
CA ARG A 14 5.11 -2.94 -21.31
C ARG A 14 4.34 -4.24 -21.54
N GLN A 15 4.87 -5.16 -22.34
CA GLN A 15 4.24 -6.46 -22.58
C GLN A 15 4.11 -7.27 -21.27
N MET A 16 5.11 -7.20 -20.39
CA MET A 16 5.05 -7.84 -19.08
C MET A 16 3.96 -7.24 -18.19
N GLN A 17 3.76 -5.92 -18.24
CA GLN A 17 2.66 -5.26 -17.52
C GLN A 17 1.30 -5.66 -18.08
N GLU A 18 1.14 -5.68 -19.40
CA GLU A 18 -0.10 -6.11 -20.05
C GLU A 18 -0.45 -7.56 -19.70
N ALA A 19 0.55 -8.46 -19.64
CA ALA A 19 0.33 -9.85 -19.21
C ALA A 19 -0.12 -9.95 -17.73
N LEU A 20 0.47 -9.15 -16.84
CA LEU A 20 0.06 -9.08 -15.42
C LEU A 20 -1.35 -8.50 -15.25
N GLU A 21 -1.72 -7.50 -16.04
CA GLU A 21 -3.06 -6.91 -16.01
C GLU A 21 -4.13 -7.88 -16.53
N ALA A 22 -3.74 -8.74 -17.47
CA ALA A 22 -4.57 -9.82 -18.01
C ALA A 22 -4.59 -11.09 -17.14
N TYR A 23 -3.83 -11.15 -16.05
CA TYR A 23 -3.65 -12.36 -15.21
C TYR A 23 -3.17 -13.59 -15.99
N ASP A 24 -2.38 -13.37 -17.06
CA ASP A 24 -1.91 -14.42 -17.96
C ASP A 24 -0.49 -14.85 -17.58
N SER A 25 -0.41 -15.97 -16.85
CA SER A 25 0.84 -16.54 -16.34
C SER A 25 1.78 -17.02 -17.47
N GLN A 26 1.22 -17.62 -18.54
CA GLN A 26 1.99 -18.16 -19.65
C GLN A 26 2.60 -17.05 -20.50
N ARG A 27 1.80 -16.02 -20.83
CA ARG A 27 2.30 -14.85 -21.57
C ARG A 27 3.35 -14.11 -20.77
N LEU A 28 3.15 -13.98 -19.45
CA LEU A 28 4.14 -13.36 -18.57
C LEU A 28 5.48 -14.13 -18.58
N LEU A 29 5.44 -15.45 -18.41
CA LEU A 29 6.63 -16.30 -18.45
C LEU A 29 7.35 -16.22 -19.80
N THR A 30 6.61 -16.18 -20.91
CA THR A 30 7.19 -16.05 -22.25
C THR A 30 7.97 -14.73 -22.41
N GLU A 31 7.40 -13.63 -21.95
CA GLU A 31 8.05 -12.32 -22.02
C GLU A 31 9.25 -12.20 -21.07
N LEU A 32 9.17 -12.80 -19.87
CA LEU A 32 10.28 -12.84 -18.91
C LEU A 32 11.44 -13.68 -19.43
N ASN A 33 11.18 -14.88 -19.95
CA ASN A 33 12.20 -15.74 -20.56
C ASN A 33 12.88 -15.05 -21.76
N SER A 34 12.11 -14.30 -22.56
CA SER A 34 12.66 -13.52 -23.67
C SER A 34 13.55 -12.33 -23.24
N ALA A 35 13.52 -11.95 -21.96
CA ALA A 35 14.34 -10.89 -21.39
C ALA A 35 15.57 -11.42 -20.61
N VAL A 36 15.74 -12.74 -20.51
CA VAL A 36 16.95 -13.35 -19.96
C VAL A 36 18.09 -13.16 -20.97
N GLY A 37 19.28 -12.81 -20.49
CA GLY A 37 20.45 -12.53 -21.35
C GLY A 37 20.48 -11.14 -21.97
N THR A 38 19.45 -10.31 -21.77
CA THR A 38 19.38 -8.93 -22.29
C THR A 38 19.53 -7.87 -21.21
N LEU A 39 19.78 -8.28 -19.96
CA LEU A 39 19.97 -7.35 -18.84
C LEU A 39 21.44 -6.92 -18.76
N GLN A 40 21.68 -5.78 -18.09
CA GLN A 40 23.00 -5.16 -18.08
C GLN A 40 23.97 -5.80 -17.07
N THR A 41 23.48 -6.62 -16.15
CA THR A 41 24.26 -7.10 -15.00
C THR A 41 23.89 -8.53 -14.66
N ALA A 42 24.90 -9.37 -14.42
CA ALA A 42 24.70 -10.78 -14.03
C ALA A 42 23.82 -10.94 -12.77
N GLU A 43 23.90 -10.01 -11.82
CA GLU A 43 23.00 -10.04 -10.63
C GLU A 43 21.52 -9.84 -11.00
N GLN A 44 21.23 -9.00 -12.00
CA GLN A 44 19.87 -8.77 -12.44
C GLN A 44 19.33 -9.98 -13.20
N GLU A 45 20.18 -10.65 -13.97
CA GLU A 45 19.86 -11.90 -14.67
C GLU A 45 19.57 -13.03 -13.68
N ALA A 46 20.45 -13.26 -12.72
CA ALA A 46 20.23 -14.27 -11.69
C ALA A 46 18.92 -14.03 -10.91
N ARG A 47 18.58 -12.76 -10.62
CA ARG A 47 17.29 -12.43 -9.98
C ARG A 47 16.10 -12.65 -10.91
N LEU A 48 16.24 -12.37 -12.21
CA LEU A 48 15.19 -12.62 -13.18
C LEU A 48 14.94 -14.13 -13.32
N GLU A 49 15.99 -14.95 -13.39
CA GLU A 49 15.89 -16.40 -13.43
C GLU A 49 15.23 -16.97 -12.17
N GLN A 50 15.62 -16.49 -10.98
CA GLN A 50 14.97 -16.88 -9.73
C GLN A 50 13.48 -16.52 -9.72
N LEU A 51 13.12 -15.35 -10.24
CA LEU A 51 11.73 -14.93 -10.36
C LEU A 51 10.95 -15.83 -11.32
N ILE A 52 11.53 -16.19 -12.47
CA ILE A 52 10.92 -17.11 -13.44
C ILE A 52 10.65 -18.46 -12.78
N GLN A 53 11.65 -19.04 -12.11
CA GLN A 53 11.50 -20.32 -11.39
C GLN A 53 10.39 -20.28 -10.33
N GLN A 54 10.26 -19.16 -9.61
CA GLN A 54 9.18 -19.00 -8.63
C GLN A 54 7.80 -18.97 -9.27
N ILE A 55 7.66 -18.27 -10.40
CA ILE A 55 6.39 -18.19 -11.14
C ILE A 55 6.07 -19.54 -11.78
N GLU A 56 7.05 -20.26 -12.33
CA GLU A 56 6.85 -21.60 -12.90
C GLU A 56 6.39 -22.62 -11.85
N LYS A 57 6.92 -22.52 -10.61
CA LYS A 57 6.51 -23.39 -9.51
C LYS A 57 5.07 -23.11 -9.06
N HIS A 58 4.62 -21.87 -9.18
CA HIS A 58 3.32 -21.41 -8.69
C HIS A 58 2.62 -20.48 -9.71
N PRO A 59 2.22 -21.00 -10.89
CA PRO A 59 1.62 -20.18 -11.94
C PRO A 59 0.28 -19.55 -11.51
N GLN A 60 -0.46 -20.25 -10.63
CA GLN A 60 -1.74 -19.79 -10.09
C GLN A 60 -1.60 -18.52 -9.24
N ALA A 61 -0.38 -18.18 -8.78
CA ALA A 61 -0.14 -16.95 -8.04
C ALA A 61 -0.27 -15.68 -8.92
N VAL A 62 -0.17 -15.83 -10.24
CA VAL A 62 -0.36 -14.75 -11.22
C VAL A 62 -1.81 -14.67 -11.68
N GLU A 63 -2.53 -15.78 -11.63
CA GLU A 63 -3.94 -15.88 -12.02
C GLU A 63 -4.87 -15.11 -11.05
N ASP A 64 -6.04 -14.71 -11.54
CA ASP A 64 -7.01 -14.01 -10.71
C ASP A 64 -7.76 -15.00 -9.81
N TYR A 65 -7.42 -15.00 -8.52
CA TYR A 65 -8.05 -15.85 -7.51
C TYR A 65 -9.59 -15.72 -7.47
N ARG A 66 -10.15 -14.60 -7.96
CA ARG A 66 -11.61 -14.41 -8.03
C ARG A 66 -12.26 -15.38 -9.01
N GLN A 67 -11.59 -15.70 -10.12
CA GLN A 67 -12.11 -16.70 -11.07
C GLN A 67 -12.17 -18.08 -10.42
N TRP A 68 -11.08 -18.47 -9.74
CA TRP A 68 -11.04 -19.72 -8.98
C TRP A 68 -12.15 -19.79 -7.91
N LEU A 69 -12.40 -18.69 -7.17
CA LEU A 69 -13.50 -18.64 -6.19
C LEU A 69 -14.89 -18.76 -6.84
N GLN A 70 -15.10 -18.13 -7.99
CA GLN A 70 -16.36 -18.25 -8.75
C GLN A 70 -16.60 -19.69 -9.20
N GLU A 71 -15.56 -20.40 -9.64
CA GLU A 71 -15.65 -21.82 -10.00
C GLU A 71 -16.06 -22.70 -8.81
N GLN A 72 -15.66 -22.32 -7.59
CA GLN A 72 -16.10 -22.98 -6.35
C GLN A 72 -17.51 -22.55 -5.89
N GLY A 73 -18.21 -21.72 -6.67
CA GLY A 73 -19.55 -21.23 -6.35
C GLY A 73 -19.59 -20.11 -5.31
N ILE A 74 -18.46 -19.46 -5.03
CA ILE A 74 -18.38 -18.33 -4.10
C ILE A 74 -18.65 -17.04 -4.86
N ASP A 75 -19.62 -16.25 -4.40
CA ASP A 75 -19.86 -14.91 -4.94
C ASP A 75 -18.68 -13.99 -4.62
N THR A 76 -17.97 -13.57 -5.66
CA THR A 76 -16.83 -12.66 -5.55
C THR A 76 -17.21 -11.20 -5.75
N THR A 77 -18.51 -10.88 -5.81
CA THR A 77 -18.97 -9.50 -5.97
C THR A 77 -18.45 -8.63 -4.82
N GLY A 78 -17.80 -7.51 -5.17
CA GLY A 78 -17.16 -6.61 -4.21
C GLY A 78 -15.77 -7.06 -3.72
N MET A 79 -15.25 -8.21 -4.15
CA MET A 79 -13.87 -8.61 -3.84
C MET A 79 -12.86 -7.86 -4.70
N ARG A 80 -11.75 -7.45 -4.07
CA ARG A 80 -10.66 -6.72 -4.74
C ARG A 80 -9.65 -7.71 -5.33
N PRO A 81 -9.04 -7.41 -6.50
CA PRO A 81 -7.92 -8.21 -6.98
C PRO A 81 -6.74 -8.11 -5.99
N MET A 82 -5.89 -9.14 -5.97
CA MET A 82 -4.82 -9.28 -4.97
C MET A 82 -3.93 -8.02 -4.88
N GLY A 83 -3.52 -7.44 -6.01
CA GLY A 83 -2.70 -6.22 -6.03
C GLY A 83 -3.36 -4.97 -5.40
N SER A 84 -4.68 -4.84 -5.53
CA SER A 84 -5.44 -3.77 -4.87
C SER A 84 -5.59 -4.02 -3.37
N ALA A 85 -5.80 -5.27 -2.98
CA ALA A 85 -5.83 -5.69 -1.58
C ALA A 85 -4.48 -5.46 -0.88
N GLU A 86 -3.37 -5.80 -1.52
CA GLU A 86 -2.00 -5.53 -1.02
C GLU A 86 -1.76 -4.04 -0.78
N SER A 87 -2.16 -3.20 -1.76
CA SER A 87 -2.02 -1.75 -1.66
C SER A 87 -2.80 -1.19 -0.46
N THR A 88 -3.99 -1.74 -0.20
CA THR A 88 -4.83 -1.37 0.94
C THR A 88 -4.21 -1.84 2.26
N MET A 89 -3.67 -3.05 2.30
CA MET A 89 -2.96 -3.59 3.45
C MET A 89 -1.72 -2.75 3.81
N HIS A 90 -1.01 -2.21 2.80
CA HIS A 90 0.10 -1.30 3.04
C HIS A 90 -0.34 -0.04 3.81
N VAL A 91 -1.51 0.53 3.48
CA VAL A 91 -2.08 1.68 4.21
C VAL A 91 -2.41 1.29 5.65
N PHE A 92 -3.04 0.14 5.87
CA PHE A 92 -3.31 -0.37 7.22
C PHE A 92 -2.01 -0.55 8.02
N ALA A 93 -1.01 -1.21 7.46
CA ALA A 93 0.28 -1.41 8.11
C ALA A 93 0.93 -0.06 8.48
N LYS A 94 0.91 0.92 7.56
CA LYS A 94 1.45 2.27 7.80
C LYS A 94 0.73 2.97 8.95
N ARG A 95 -0.60 2.83 9.06
CA ARG A 95 -1.40 3.54 10.08
C ARG A 95 -1.47 2.81 11.43
N LEU A 96 -1.41 1.48 11.42
CA LEU A 96 -1.57 0.65 12.61
C LEU A 96 -0.23 0.23 13.24
N LYS A 97 0.80 -0.08 12.45
CA LYS A 97 2.04 -0.71 12.95
C LYS A 97 3.23 0.25 13.14
N GLN A 98 3.24 1.42 12.50
CA GLN A 98 4.39 2.34 12.56
C GLN A 98 4.45 3.15 13.87
N GLY A 99 4.93 2.52 14.95
CA GLY A 99 5.28 3.19 16.21
C GLY A 99 4.09 3.66 17.05
N ARG A 100 2.89 3.12 16.80
CA ARG A 100 1.66 3.43 17.54
C ARG A 100 1.21 2.20 18.30
N SER A 101 1.02 2.31 19.60
CA SER A 101 0.30 1.33 20.40
C SER A 101 -1.18 1.66 20.35
N TRP A 102 -1.97 0.76 19.76
CA TRP A 102 -3.43 0.87 19.75
C TRP A 102 -4.00 -0.07 20.81
N SER A 103 -5.00 0.39 21.55
CA SER A 103 -5.91 -0.55 22.21
C SER A 103 -6.70 -1.30 21.14
N GLU A 104 -7.19 -2.51 21.45
CA GLU A 104 -7.96 -3.30 20.48
C GLU A 104 -9.16 -2.52 19.93
N LYS A 105 -9.88 -1.81 20.81
CA LYS A 105 -11.00 -0.93 20.44
C LYS A 105 -10.54 0.21 19.53
N GLY A 106 -9.39 0.82 19.81
CA GLY A 106 -8.79 1.87 18.98
C GLY A 106 -8.37 1.38 17.60
N ALA A 107 -7.71 0.22 17.51
CA ALA A 107 -7.33 -0.40 16.25
C ALA A 107 -8.57 -0.72 15.39
N ARG A 108 -9.62 -1.27 16.02
CA ARG A 108 -10.89 -1.58 15.34
C ARG A 108 -11.58 -0.33 14.81
N ALA A 109 -11.62 0.75 15.60
CA ALA A 109 -12.17 2.03 15.17
C ALA A 109 -11.37 2.64 14.01
N MET A 110 -10.03 2.59 14.09
CA MET A 110 -9.14 3.06 13.02
C MET A 110 -9.35 2.27 11.72
N MET A 111 -9.42 0.95 11.80
CA MET A 111 -9.68 0.08 10.65
C MET A 111 -11.02 0.41 10.00
N ARG A 112 -12.10 0.54 10.78
CA ARG A 112 -13.43 0.94 10.28
C ARG A 112 -13.39 2.30 9.59
N GLY A 113 -12.69 3.28 10.18
CA GLY A 113 -12.49 4.60 9.57
C GLY A 113 -11.78 4.54 8.22
N LEU A 114 -10.71 3.74 8.13
CA LEU A 114 -9.95 3.57 6.90
C LEU A 114 -10.73 2.83 5.82
N VAL A 115 -11.45 1.75 6.17
CA VAL A 115 -12.33 1.02 5.24
C VAL A 115 -13.39 1.98 4.71
N ALA A 116 -14.11 2.68 5.59
CA ALA A 116 -15.14 3.62 5.18
C ALA A 116 -14.60 4.71 4.24
N ARG A 117 -13.40 5.22 4.49
CA ARG A 117 -12.76 6.20 3.61
C ARG A 117 -12.33 5.59 2.27
N LEU A 118 -11.75 4.40 2.26
CA LEU A 118 -11.23 3.76 1.04
C LEU A 118 -12.33 3.21 0.14
N ASP A 119 -13.46 2.83 0.71
CA ASP A 119 -14.65 2.34 0.01
C ASP A 119 -15.72 3.43 -0.19
N ASN A 120 -15.42 4.69 0.18
CA ASN A 120 -16.36 5.82 0.16
C ASN A 120 -17.70 5.52 0.86
N LEU A 121 -17.66 4.73 1.94
CA LEU A 121 -18.82 4.42 2.76
C LEU A 121 -19.04 5.51 3.81
N GLY A 122 -20.29 5.71 4.18
CA GLY A 122 -20.63 6.58 5.29
C GLY A 122 -20.10 6.05 6.62
N LEU A 123 -19.47 6.90 7.42
CA LEU A 123 -18.97 6.56 8.76
C LEU A 123 -19.83 7.22 9.82
N LYS A 124 -20.50 6.40 10.65
CA LYS A 124 -21.18 6.88 11.85
C LYS A 124 -20.17 7.00 13.00
N THR A 125 -19.96 8.21 13.47
CA THR A 125 -19.15 8.54 14.65
C THR A 125 -20.06 8.94 15.81
N LEU A 126 -19.48 9.06 17.01
CA LEU A 126 -20.18 9.61 18.18
C LEU A 126 -20.68 11.03 17.95
N PHE A 127 -20.00 11.80 17.10
CA PHE A 127 -20.29 13.22 16.82
C PHE A 127 -21.18 13.43 15.59
N GLY A 128 -21.65 12.38 14.94
CA GLY A 128 -22.48 12.47 13.73
C GLY A 128 -22.10 11.49 12.63
N ARG A 129 -22.73 11.62 11.47
CA ARG A 129 -22.51 10.77 10.29
C ARG A 129 -21.68 11.53 9.26
N VAL A 130 -20.55 10.96 8.86
CA VAL A 130 -19.77 11.42 7.71
C VAL A 130 -20.32 10.67 6.50
N GLU A 131 -21.05 11.34 5.63
CA GLU A 131 -21.60 10.73 4.40
C GLU A 131 -20.70 10.96 3.19
N ALA A 132 -20.03 12.11 3.13
CA ALA A 132 -19.06 12.45 2.11
C ALA A 132 -17.67 12.59 2.74
N TRP A 133 -16.71 11.83 2.24
CA TRP A 133 -15.31 12.09 2.51
C TRP A 133 -14.85 13.19 1.56
N PRO A 134 -14.18 14.25 2.04
CA PRO A 134 -13.62 15.23 1.13
C PRO A 134 -12.62 14.51 0.23
N THR A 135 -12.99 14.35 -1.04
CA THR A 135 -12.02 14.06 -2.11
C THR A 135 -10.95 15.14 -1.98
N SER A 136 -9.68 14.75 -2.10
CA SER A 136 -8.55 15.68 -2.12
C SER A 136 -8.93 16.95 -2.86
N ARG A 137 -8.68 18.11 -2.23
CA ARG A 137 -8.71 19.44 -2.85
C ARG A 137 -8.27 19.32 -4.31
N GLU A 138 -9.00 19.97 -5.22
CA GLU A 138 -8.52 20.19 -6.59
C GLU A 138 -7.02 20.49 -6.54
N GLU A 139 -6.22 19.57 -7.08
CA GLU A 139 -4.79 19.76 -7.18
C GLU A 139 -4.59 20.80 -8.28
N ASP A 140 -4.51 22.08 -7.91
CA ASP A 140 -3.86 23.11 -8.72
C ASP A 140 -2.45 22.60 -9.02
N ASN A 141 -2.29 21.93 -10.15
CA ASN A 141 -1.17 21.06 -10.49
C ASN A 141 0.17 21.84 -10.46
N PRO A 142 0.91 21.88 -9.32
CA PRO A 142 2.13 22.64 -9.25
C PRO A 142 3.24 21.79 -9.89
N PRO A 143 4.25 22.39 -10.52
CA PRO A 143 5.28 21.64 -11.24
C PRO A 143 5.93 20.56 -10.35
N LYS A 144 5.97 19.33 -10.87
CA LYS A 144 6.33 18.06 -10.20
C LYS A 144 7.66 18.07 -9.42
N CYS A 145 8.54 19.05 -9.61
CA CYS A 145 9.86 19.07 -9.01
C CYS A 145 9.88 19.43 -7.51
N TYR A 146 8.86 20.11 -6.98
CA TYR A 146 8.89 20.61 -5.59
C TYR A 146 7.96 19.85 -4.61
N ALA A 147 6.85 19.27 -5.08
CA ALA A 147 5.81 18.72 -4.21
C ALA A 147 6.18 17.40 -3.51
N GLU A 148 7.04 16.57 -4.12
CA GLU A 148 7.28 15.21 -3.62
C GLU A 148 8.12 15.15 -2.33
N LYS A 149 8.93 16.18 -2.05
CA LYS A 149 9.75 16.22 -0.83
C LYS A 149 9.03 16.87 0.35
N VAL A 150 8.20 17.87 0.14
CA VAL A 150 7.67 18.68 1.25
C VAL A 150 6.61 17.93 2.07
N THR A 151 5.73 17.14 1.45
CA THR A 151 4.61 16.47 2.14
C THR A 151 5.04 15.33 3.06
N LYS A 152 5.99 14.49 2.61
CA LYS A 152 6.59 13.43 3.46
C LYS A 152 7.40 14.04 4.60
N THR A 153 8.09 15.15 4.34
CA THR A 153 8.90 15.86 5.33
C THR A 153 8.01 16.51 6.38
N PHE A 154 6.87 17.11 6.03
CA PHE A 154 5.93 17.67 7.01
C PHE A 154 5.31 16.59 7.92
N GLU A 155 4.90 15.43 7.38
CA GLU A 155 4.38 14.33 8.21
C GLU A 155 5.44 13.73 9.15
N GLN A 156 6.73 13.78 8.79
CA GLN A 156 7.85 13.33 9.64
C GLN A 156 8.31 14.41 10.62
N VAL A 157 8.34 15.68 10.22
CA VAL A 157 8.73 16.83 11.03
C VAL A 157 7.66 17.14 12.08
N ALA A 158 6.36 17.07 11.74
CA ALA A 158 5.28 17.22 12.70
C ALA A 158 5.25 16.11 13.77
N ARG A 159 5.78 14.91 13.48
CA ARG A 159 5.94 13.83 14.48
C ARG A 159 7.00 14.16 15.54
N ASP A 160 7.95 15.04 15.19
CA ASP A 160 9.12 15.35 16.00
C ASP A 160 9.10 16.77 16.61
N ASN A 161 8.11 17.58 16.27
CA ASN A 161 8.02 19.00 16.64
C ASN A 161 7.50 19.30 18.04
N ILE A 162 7.25 18.29 18.89
CA ILE A 162 7.00 18.52 20.31
C ILE A 162 8.12 17.84 21.11
N PRO A 163 9.28 18.51 21.28
CA PRO A 163 10.43 17.98 22.01
C PRO A 163 10.07 17.50 23.43
N TYR A 164 9.08 18.14 24.05
CA TYR A 164 8.58 17.84 25.38
C TYR A 164 7.89 16.47 25.52
N LEU A 165 7.46 15.86 24.41
CA LEU A 165 6.89 14.51 24.39
C LEU A 165 7.93 13.42 24.17
N LYS A 166 9.18 13.77 23.83
CA LYS A 166 10.29 12.82 23.63
C LYS A 166 11.08 12.52 24.90
N ASN A 167 11.13 13.45 25.85
CA ASN A 167 11.96 13.31 27.06
C ASN A 167 11.19 12.71 28.25
N LYS A 168 11.95 12.04 29.12
CA LYS A 168 11.52 11.26 30.30
C LYS A 168 10.32 11.90 31.03
N ALA A 169 9.36 11.06 31.45
CA ALA A 169 8.07 11.38 32.09
C ALA A 169 8.08 12.24 33.37
N ASN A 170 9.25 12.76 33.78
CA ASN A 170 9.44 13.56 35.01
C ASN A 170 9.63 15.06 34.77
N LEU A 171 9.42 15.55 33.55
CA LEU A 171 9.39 17.00 33.30
C LEU A 171 8.05 17.60 33.76
N PRO A 172 8.04 18.76 34.45
CA PRO A 172 6.81 19.42 34.91
C PRO A 172 5.83 19.71 33.78
N VAL A 173 6.35 20.11 32.62
CA VAL A 173 5.57 20.40 31.40
C VAL A 173 4.84 19.16 30.88
N TYR A 174 5.49 17.99 30.94
CA TYR A 174 4.87 16.72 30.54
C TYR A 174 3.69 16.34 31.46
N ARG A 175 3.84 16.55 32.78
CA ARG A 175 2.77 16.29 33.76
C ARG A 175 1.59 17.25 33.59
N ALA A 176 1.85 18.53 33.32
CA ALA A 176 0.81 19.53 33.05
C ALA A 176 0.00 19.19 31.79
N LEU A 177 0.68 18.84 30.70
CA LEU A 177 0.02 18.43 29.45
C LEU A 177 -0.76 17.13 29.62
N LYS A 178 -0.24 16.14 30.37
CA LYS A 178 -0.96 14.91 30.68
C LYS A 178 -2.21 15.15 31.53
N GLY A 179 -2.14 16.11 32.47
CA GLY A 179 -3.29 16.51 33.30
C GLY A 179 -4.40 17.19 32.49
N LEU A 180 -4.06 17.91 31.43
CA LEU A 180 -5.01 18.54 30.50
C LEU A 180 -5.72 17.56 29.56
N VAL A 181 -5.12 16.41 29.27
CA VAL A 181 -5.73 15.34 28.43
C VAL A 181 -6.86 14.60 29.16
N GLY A 182 -7.11 14.91 30.43
CA GLY A 182 -8.15 14.33 31.29
C GLY A 182 -9.43 15.17 31.46
N PHE A 183 -9.92 15.83 30.41
CA PHE A 183 -11.30 16.33 30.31
C PHE A 183 -11.90 15.96 28.94
#